data_AF-A0A9X9F104-F1
#
_entry.id   AF-A0A9X9F104-F1
#
_cell.length_a   1.000
_cell.length_b   1.000
_cell.length_c   1.000
_cell.angle_alpha   90.00
_cell.angle_beta   90.00
_cell.angle_gamma   90.00
#
_symmetry.space_group_name_H-M   'P 1'
#
loop_
_entity.id
_entity.type
_entity.pdbx_description
1 polymer ?
#
loop_
_entity_poly.entity_id
_entity_poly.type
_entity_poly.pdbx_seq_one_letter_code
_entity_poly.pdbx_strand_id
1 'polypeptide(L)' 'MKDLIIIGAGQAGLTMGYYLKQEGYNFLLLEAGKRVGDSWRNRYDSLQLF' A
#
# COMPACT_ATOMS: atom_id res chain seq x y z
N MET A 1 -16.70 13.13 0.10
CA MET A 1 -15.54 13.56 -0.71
C MET A 1 -14.28 13.02 -0.04
N LYS A 2 -13.24 12.65 -0.79
CA LYS A 2 -11.95 12.19 -0.23
C LYS A 2 -11.00 13.39 -0.17
N ASP A 3 -10.21 13.50 0.90
CA ASP A 3 -9.21 14.56 1.06
C ASP A 3 -7.96 14.26 0.22
N LEU A 4 -7.60 12.98 0.13
CA LEU A 4 -6.36 12.49 -0.47
C LEU A 4 -6.60 11.20 -1.25
N ILE A 5 -5.79 11.00 -2.29
CA ILE A 5 -5.68 9.72 -3.01
C ILE A 5 -4.22 9.28 -2.97
N ILE A 6 -3.98 8.06 -2.51
CA ILE A 6 -2.67 7.41 -2.49
C ILE A 6 -2.65 6.38 -3.61
N ILE A 7 -1.71 6.51 -4.54
CA ILE A 7 -1.54 5.58 -5.66
C ILE A 7 -0.38 4.64 -5.34
N GLY A 8 -0.69 3.35 -5.21
CA GLY A 8 0.20 2.26 -4.83
C GLY A 8 0.01 1.85 -3.37
N ALA A 9 -0.44 0.61 -3.13
CA ALA A 9 -0.56 -0.03 -1.82
C ALA A 9 0.63 -0.97 -1.53
N GLY A 10 1.82 -0.56 -1.96
CA GLY A 10 3.08 -1.13 -1.46
C GLY A 10 3.38 -0.67 -0.03
N GLN A 11 4.56 -1.02 0.48
CA GLN A 11 4.95 -0.69 1.87
C GLN A 11 4.81 0.80 2.19
N ALA A 12 5.24 1.69 1.30
CA ALA A 12 5.16 3.13 1.50
C ALA A 12 3.71 3.65 1.58
N GLY A 13 2.85 3.19 0.67
CA GLY A 13 1.44 3.60 0.65
C GLY A 13 0.66 3.08 1.85
N LEU A 14 0.93 1.84 2.30
CA LEU A 14 0.35 1.28 3.51
C LEU A 14 0.80 2.03 4.77
N THR A 15 2.09 2.36 4.88
CA THR A 15 2.62 3.16 5.99
C THR A 15 1.99 4.56 6.01
N MET A 16 1.89 5.23 4.86
CA MET A 16 1.22 6.53 4.75
C MET A 16 -0.26 6.43 5.18
N GLY A 17 -0.97 5.42 4.68
CA GLY A 17 -2.38 5.20 5.02
C GLY A 17 -2.60 4.91 6.51
N TYR A 18 -1.66 4.25 7.18
CA TYR A 18 -1.71 4.03 8.62
C TYR A 18 -1.70 5.35 9.39
N TYR A 19 -0.74 6.25 9.12
CA TYR A 19 -0.64 7.53 9.81
C TYR A 19 -1.79 8.48 9.47
N LEU A 20 -2.17 8.57 8.19
CA LEU A 20 -3.31 9.39 7.78
C LEU A 20 -4.63 8.94 8.43
N LYS A 21 -4.79 7.62 8.64
CA LYS A 21 -5.94 7.09 9.38
C LYS A 21 -5.93 7.52 10.84
N GLN A 22 -4.77 7.55 11.49
CA GLN A 22 -4.64 8.01 12.89
C GLN A 22 -4.94 9.51 13.03
N GLU A 23 -4.58 10.30 12.03
CA GLU A 23 -4.84 11.75 11.97
C GLU A 23 -6.29 12.09 11.53
N GLY A 24 -7.11 11.09 11.21
CA GLY A 24 -8.53 11.26 10.90
C GLY A 24 -8.84 11.67 9.46
N TYR A 25 -7.88 11.58 8.54
CA TYR A 25 -8.09 11.91 7.13
C TYR A 25 -8.98 10.88 6.42
N ASN A 26 -9.83 11.36 5.52
CA ASN A 26 -10.64 10.52 4.65
C ASN A 26 -9.94 10.32 3.30
N PHE A 27 -9.17 9.25 3.16
CA PHE A 27 -8.40 8.97 1.94
C PHE A 27 -8.88 7.72 1.18
N LEU A 28 -8.42 7.59 -0.05
CA LEU A 28 -8.54 6.39 -0.89
C LEU A 28 -7.14 5.88 -1.24
N LEU A 29 -6.87 4.59 -0.99
CA LEU A 29 -5.63 3.92 -1.35
C LEU A 29 -5.92 2.95 -2.50
N LEU A 30 -5.19 3.08 -3.61
CA LEU A 30 -5.36 2.26 -4.81
C LEU A 30 -4.13 1.39 -5.06
N GLU A 31 -4.34 0.15 -5.45
CA GLU A 31 -3.28 -0.80 -5.84
C GLU A 31 -3.54 -1.30 -7.25
N ALA A 32 -2.48 -1.44 -8.04
CA ALA A 32 -2.56 -1.99 -9.39
C ALA A 32 -2.57 -3.52 -9.39
N GLY A 33 -1.92 -4.13 -8.40
CA GLY A 33 -1.93 -5.57 -8.16
C GLY A 33 -3.32 -6.10 -7.79
N LYS A 34 -3.55 -7.39 -8.07
CA LYS A 34 -4.81 -8.06 -7.71
C LYS A 34 -4.99 -8.16 -6.21
N ARG A 35 -3.88 -8.24 -5.47
CA ARG A 35 -3.81 -8.34 -4.02
C ARG A 35 -2.68 -7.47 -3.47
N VAL A 36 -2.85 -6.92 -2.28
CA VAL A 36 -1.81 -6.16 -1.56
C VAL A 36 -0.56 -7.01 -1.34
N GLY A 37 0.60 -6.56 -1.85
CA GLY A 37 1.86 -7.31 -1.79
C GLY A 37 2.17 -8.18 -3.01
N ASP A 38 1.44 -8.05 -4.12
CA ASP A 38 1.75 -8.77 -5.38
C ASP A 38 3.13 -8.37 -5.93
N SER A 39 3.62 -7.17 -5.58
CA SER A 39 4.99 -6.74 -5.86
C SER A 39 6.06 -7.64 -5.24
N TRP A 40 5.72 -8.34 -4.15
CA TRP A 40 6.57 -9.32 -3.47
C TRP A 40 6.22 -10.76 -3.86
N ARG A 41 4.92 -11.09 -3.95
CA ARG A 41 4.48 -12.47 -4.30
C ARG A 41 4.89 -12.90 -5.69
N ASN A 42 5.00 -11.98 -6.64
CA ASN A 42 5.38 -12.29 -8.02
C ASN A 42 6.90 -12.21 -8.25
N ARG A 43 7.71 -12.23 -7.18
CA ARG A 43 9.16 -12.33 -7.27
C ARG A 43 9.59 -13.79 -7.37
N TYR A 44 10.87 -14.00 -7.63
CA TYR A 44 11.48 -15.33 -7.72
C TYR A 44 11.34 -16.11 -6.41
N ASP A 45 11.18 -17.44 -6.52
CA ASP A 45 10.83 -18.32 -5.39
C ASP A 45 11.84 -18.31 -4.25
N SER A 46 13.12 -18.06 -4.55
CA SER A 46 14.19 -18.02 -3.56
C SER A 46 14.33 -16.67 -2.85
N LEU A 47 13.42 -15.73 -3.07
CA LEU A 47 13.45 -14.43 -2.41
C LEU A 47 13.25 -14.60 -0.90
N GLN A 48 14.22 -14.13 -0.12
CA GLN A 48 14.14 -13.99 1.33
C GLN A 48 14.65 -12.61 1.74
N LEU A 49 14.20 -12.12 2.89
CA LEU A 49 14.81 -10.97 3.55
C LEU A 49 16.12 -11.41 4.23
N PHE A 50 16.95 -10.43 4.57
CA PHE A 50 18.22 -10.64 5.27
C PHE A 50 18.02 -11.11 6.71
#